data_AF-A0A2A4Q9S2-F1
#
_entry.id   AF-A0A2A4Q9S2-F1
#
_cell.length_a   1.000
_cell.length_b   1.000
_cell.length_c   1.000
_cell.angle_alpha   90.00
_cell.angle_beta   90.00
_cell.angle_gamma   90.00
#
_symmetry.space_group_name_H-M   'P 1'
#
loop_
_entity.id
_entity.type
_entity.pdbx_description
1 polymer ?
#
loop_
_entity_poly.entity_id
_entity_poly.type
_entity_poly.pdbx_seq_one_letter_code
_entity_poly.pdbx_strand_id
1 'polypeptide(L)'
;MTFSPDTSSLLHRLDSVVKAAANTGYYDNSNPPIPHGISSLDAFQTIPPTPILEYRAQKLADTVTDPSAIEWVVGPYLGQSPHNVPYAEDSSAAVTRNELFRHALSQAVTQNPNASAAVVATHQTRYFGAEMASLLVRMGVPAHLFVDHNTVRLATILQAVEPSTLIVLDHVKEELIPASVEVCVTVRQSQIFARRPQIDLYTVDELGLLGYSTDCQTYHLNLVEFHFERSETGRLIVTPLYNLLQPKLRIETLDEVRFKNQTQAILTLFPHGR
;
A
#
# COMPACT_ATOMS: atom_id res chain seq x y z
N MET A 1 7.63 21.26 5.13
CA MET A 1 8.86 20.71 4.52
C MET A 1 8.48 20.11 3.19
N THR A 2 8.91 20.72 2.10
CA THR A 2 8.74 20.22 0.74
C THR A 2 9.86 19.22 0.46
N PHE A 3 9.57 17.93 0.55
CA PHE A 3 10.50 16.89 0.14
C PHE A 3 10.45 16.75 -1.39
N SER A 4 11.30 17.51 -2.09
CA SER A 4 11.83 17.03 -3.37
C SER A 4 13.01 16.14 -3.01
N PRO A 5 13.00 14.83 -3.31
CA PRO A 5 14.20 14.04 -3.11
C PRO A 5 15.30 14.62 -4.00
N ASP A 6 16.47 14.86 -3.41
CA ASP A 6 17.68 15.20 -4.15
C ASP A 6 17.89 14.12 -5.23
N THR A 7 18.02 14.54 -6.49
CA THR A 7 18.17 13.63 -7.65
C THR A 7 19.33 12.65 -7.46
N SER A 8 20.40 13.06 -6.77
CA SER A 8 21.52 12.18 -6.45
C SER A 8 21.14 11.07 -5.46
N SER A 9 20.30 11.39 -4.48
CA SER A 9 19.76 10.44 -3.50
C SER A 9 18.80 9.46 -4.16
N LEU A 10 17.92 9.93 -5.06
CA LEU A 10 17.02 9.05 -5.81
C LEU A 10 17.79 8.08 -6.70
N LEU A 11 18.78 8.56 -7.46
CA LEU A 11 19.60 7.72 -8.33
C LEU A 11 20.31 6.62 -7.53
N HIS A 12 20.91 6.96 -6.39
CA HIS A 12 21.57 5.99 -5.51
C HIS A 12 20.60 4.89 -5.03
N ARG A 13 19.37 5.26 -4.66
CA ARG A 13 18.35 4.31 -4.22
C ARG A 13 17.91 3.39 -5.37
N LEU A 14 17.66 3.95 -6.55
CA LEU A 14 17.30 3.17 -7.73
C LEU A 14 18.42 2.21 -8.13
N ASP A 15 19.68 2.66 -8.11
CA ASP A 15 20.85 1.79 -8.35
C ASP A 15 20.94 0.65 -7.32
N SER A 16 20.64 0.91 -6.05
CA SER A 16 20.60 -0.12 -5.01
C SER A 16 19.52 -1.17 -5.29
N VAL A 17 18.33 -0.75 -5.71
CA VAL A 17 17.23 -1.67 -6.06
C VAL A 17 17.59 -2.48 -7.31
N VAL A 18 18.18 -1.87 -8.33
CA VAL A 18 18.62 -2.56 -9.56
C VAL A 18 19.69 -3.61 -9.25
N LYS A 19 20.70 -3.26 -8.44
CA LYS A 19 21.73 -4.21 -7.99
C LYS A 19 21.14 -5.36 -7.19
N ALA A 20 20.20 -5.08 -6.29
CA ALA A 20 19.51 -6.12 -5.53
C ALA A 20 18.71 -7.03 -6.47
N ALA A 21 17.94 -6.46 -7.40
CA ALA A 21 17.14 -7.21 -8.37
C ALA A 21 17.99 -8.16 -9.20
N ALA A 22 19.20 -7.73 -9.61
CA ALA A 22 20.13 -8.56 -10.39
C ALA A 22 20.61 -9.82 -9.65
N ASN A 23 20.36 -9.93 -8.34
CA ASN A 23 20.67 -11.11 -7.53
C ASN A 23 19.46 -12.00 -7.26
N THR A 24 18.33 -11.77 -7.93
CA THR A 24 17.12 -12.62 -7.81
C THR A 24 16.99 -13.53 -9.02
N GLY A 25 16.47 -14.74 -8.83
CA GLY A 25 16.26 -15.70 -9.92
C GLY A 25 15.28 -15.19 -11.00
N TYR A 26 14.32 -14.36 -10.63
CA TYR A 26 13.34 -13.77 -11.55
C TYR A 26 14.01 -12.86 -12.57
N TYR A 27 14.81 -11.90 -12.09
CA TYR A 27 15.44 -10.92 -12.97
C TYR A 27 16.73 -11.43 -13.63
N ASP A 28 17.42 -12.42 -13.06
CA ASP A 28 18.57 -13.08 -13.72
C ASP A 28 18.13 -13.77 -15.03
N ASN A 29 16.90 -14.28 -15.06
CA ASN A 29 16.30 -14.92 -16.23
C ASN A 29 15.50 -13.96 -17.12
N SER A 30 15.53 -12.64 -16.86
CA SER A 30 14.78 -11.68 -17.67
C SER A 30 15.38 -11.56 -19.08
N ASN A 31 14.53 -11.32 -20.06
CA ASN A 31 14.96 -11.04 -21.43
C ASN A 31 14.34 -9.70 -21.90
N PRO A 32 15.13 -8.63 -22.06
CA PRO A 32 16.59 -8.57 -21.89
C PRO A 32 17.04 -8.74 -20.42
N PRO A 33 18.29 -9.17 -20.17
CA PRO A 33 18.85 -9.20 -18.82
C PRO A 33 18.84 -7.79 -18.21
N ILE A 34 18.52 -7.69 -16.93
CA ILE A 34 18.64 -6.42 -16.22
C ILE A 34 20.10 -6.04 -16.01
N PRO A 35 20.45 -4.75 -16.00
CA PRO A 35 21.82 -4.32 -15.74
C PRO A 35 22.22 -4.56 -14.27
N HIS A 36 23.51 -4.75 -14.00
CA HIS A 36 24.06 -4.85 -12.63
C HIS A 36 24.25 -3.48 -11.93
N GLY A 37 23.40 -2.51 -12.27
CA GLY A 37 23.44 -1.14 -11.76
C GLY A 37 23.15 -0.11 -12.85
N ILE A 38 22.95 1.13 -12.42
CA ILE A 38 22.65 2.28 -13.29
C ILE A 38 23.49 3.49 -12.89
N SER A 39 23.80 4.34 -13.87
CA SER A 39 24.56 5.58 -13.66
C SER A 39 23.75 6.85 -13.91
N SER A 40 22.51 6.72 -14.38
CA SER A 40 21.60 7.84 -14.64
C SER A 40 20.13 7.40 -14.57
N LEU A 41 19.22 8.37 -14.44
CA LEU A 41 17.78 8.12 -14.54
C LEU A 41 17.38 7.67 -15.95
N ASP A 42 18.05 8.18 -17.00
CA ASP A 42 17.79 7.75 -18.38
C ASP A 42 18.14 6.26 -18.56
N ALA A 43 19.26 5.80 -17.97
CA ALA A 43 19.62 4.38 -17.97
C ALA A 43 18.57 3.53 -17.26
N PHE A 44 18.05 3.98 -16.12
CA PHE A 44 16.96 3.31 -15.42
C PHE A 44 15.70 3.17 -16.30
N GLN A 45 15.33 4.22 -17.04
CA GLN A 45 14.15 4.21 -17.90
C GLN A 45 14.23 3.20 -19.06
N THR A 46 15.44 2.76 -19.43
CA THR A 46 15.63 1.71 -20.45
C THR A 46 15.24 0.31 -19.99
N ILE A 47 15.17 0.06 -18.68
CA ILE A 47 14.77 -1.24 -18.12
C ILE A 47 13.27 -1.42 -18.39
N PRO A 48 12.80 -2.41 -19.15
CA PRO A 48 11.37 -2.53 -19.45
C PRO A 48 10.51 -2.64 -18.18
N PRO A 49 9.33 -1.98 -18.12
CA PRO A 49 8.43 -2.15 -17.00
C PRO A 49 7.86 -3.58 -16.97
N THR A 50 7.75 -4.14 -15.78
CA THR A 50 7.20 -5.48 -15.55
C THR A 50 5.70 -5.39 -15.31
N PRO A 51 4.83 -6.01 -16.15
CA PRO A 51 3.41 -6.05 -15.87
C PRO A 51 3.11 -6.75 -14.52
N ILE A 52 2.27 -6.15 -13.67
CA ILE A 52 1.99 -6.69 -12.34
C ILE A 52 1.42 -8.12 -12.36
N LEU A 53 0.70 -8.50 -13.42
CA LEU A 53 0.17 -9.85 -13.60
C LEU A 53 1.28 -10.88 -13.83
N GLU A 54 2.35 -10.49 -14.51
CA GLU A 54 3.53 -11.34 -14.71
C GLU A 54 4.29 -11.51 -13.39
N TYR A 55 4.48 -10.40 -12.65
CA TYR A 55 5.13 -10.44 -11.34
C TYR A 55 4.36 -11.33 -10.35
N ARG A 56 3.03 -11.29 -10.36
CA ARG A 56 2.18 -12.12 -9.50
C ARG A 56 2.38 -13.62 -9.71
N ALA A 57 2.71 -14.04 -10.92
CA ALA A 57 2.87 -15.44 -11.27
C ALA A 57 4.23 -16.04 -10.81
N GLN A 58 5.11 -15.23 -10.23
CA GLN A 58 6.42 -15.67 -9.78
C GLN A 58 6.36 -16.47 -8.49
N LYS A 59 7.41 -17.26 -8.23
CA LYS A 59 7.59 -17.91 -6.93
C LYS A 59 8.35 -16.98 -6.01
N LEU A 60 8.03 -17.01 -4.72
CA LEU A 60 8.73 -16.20 -3.71
C LEU A 60 10.26 -16.37 -3.80
N ALA A 61 10.73 -17.61 -3.89
CA ALA A 61 12.15 -17.94 -3.96
C ALA A 61 12.88 -17.31 -5.16
N ASP A 62 12.18 -17.07 -6.27
CA ASP A 62 12.75 -16.43 -7.45
C ASP A 62 12.76 -14.90 -7.32
N THR A 63 11.96 -14.33 -6.42
CA THR A 63 11.81 -12.87 -6.24
C THR A 63 12.60 -12.29 -5.08
N VAL A 64 13.25 -13.12 -4.27
CA VAL A 64 14.02 -12.69 -3.09
C VAL A 64 15.52 -12.85 -3.33
N THR A 65 16.31 -11.96 -2.74
CA THR A 65 17.78 -11.98 -2.82
C THR A 65 18.40 -12.95 -1.82
N ASP A 66 17.82 -13.06 -0.62
CA ASP A 66 18.24 -13.99 0.43
C ASP A 66 17.02 -14.52 1.21
N PRO A 67 16.53 -15.74 0.93
CA PRO A 67 15.41 -16.31 1.66
C PRO A 67 15.60 -16.40 3.18
N SER A 68 16.84 -16.46 3.66
CA SER A 68 17.13 -16.58 5.11
C SER A 68 16.97 -15.26 5.86
N ALA A 69 16.97 -14.13 5.15
CA ALA A 69 16.75 -12.80 5.71
C ALA A 69 15.27 -12.40 5.81
N ILE A 70 14.35 -13.26 5.36
CA ILE A 70 12.90 -13.01 5.49
C ILE A 70 12.52 -13.09 6.97
N GLU A 71 12.14 -11.95 7.54
CA GLU A 71 11.61 -11.87 8.90
C GLU A 71 10.08 -11.83 8.91
N TRP A 72 9.48 -11.23 7.88
CA TRP A 72 8.03 -11.01 7.83
C TRP A 72 7.46 -11.29 6.43
N VAL A 73 6.25 -11.85 6.41
CA VAL A 73 5.41 -11.90 5.20
C VAL A 73 4.17 -11.08 5.48
N VAL A 74 3.99 -10.00 4.73
CA VAL A 74 2.93 -9.03 4.97
C VAL A 74 1.58 -9.61 4.58
N GLY A 75 0.54 -9.30 5.36
CA GLY A 75 -0.83 -9.65 5.02
C GLY A 75 -1.36 -8.70 3.94
N PRO A 76 -1.55 -9.12 2.68
CA PRO A 76 -2.10 -8.24 1.65
C PRO A 76 -3.55 -7.83 1.94
N TYR A 77 -3.99 -6.71 1.38
CA TYR A 77 -5.35 -6.20 1.57
C TYR A 77 -6.38 -7.24 1.10
N LEU A 78 -6.19 -7.82 -0.07
CA LEU A 78 -7.07 -8.87 -0.61
C LEU A 78 -6.88 -10.24 0.04
N GLY A 79 -6.15 -10.33 1.13
CA GLY A 79 -5.82 -11.61 1.75
C GLY A 79 -4.87 -12.45 0.92
N GLN A 80 -4.35 -13.52 1.51
CA GLN A 80 -3.36 -14.35 0.86
C GLN A 80 -4.01 -15.19 -0.24
N SER A 81 -3.53 -15.02 -1.47
CA SER A 81 -3.83 -15.89 -2.59
C SER A 81 -2.73 -16.96 -2.69
N PRO A 82 -3.06 -18.25 -2.81
CA PRO A 82 -2.06 -19.29 -3.04
C PRO A 82 -1.38 -19.17 -4.42
N HIS A 83 -1.92 -18.33 -5.30
CA HIS A 83 -1.44 -18.16 -6.68
C HIS A 83 -0.62 -16.89 -6.89
N ASN A 84 -0.51 -16.01 -5.89
CA ASN A 84 0.27 -14.78 -6.00
C ASN A 84 1.55 -14.92 -5.19
N VAL A 85 2.64 -14.34 -5.70
CA VAL A 85 3.85 -14.16 -4.89
C VAL A 85 3.54 -13.31 -3.64
N PRO A 86 3.84 -13.80 -2.43
CA PRO A 86 3.64 -13.03 -1.22
C PRO A 86 4.66 -11.88 -1.13
N TYR A 87 4.28 -10.82 -0.42
CA TYR A 87 5.17 -9.69 -0.15
C TYR A 87 6.00 -9.98 1.11
N ALA A 88 7.31 -10.09 0.95
CA ALA A 88 8.26 -10.44 2.01
C ALA A 88 9.16 -9.26 2.37
N GLU A 89 9.51 -9.15 3.65
CA GLU A 89 10.28 -8.05 4.21
C GLU A 89 11.34 -8.56 5.22
N ASP A 90 12.45 -7.85 5.27
CA ASP A 90 13.36 -7.85 6.41
C ASP A 90 12.85 -6.85 7.48
N SER A 91 13.53 -6.80 8.63
CA SER A 91 13.18 -5.86 9.71
C SER A 91 13.18 -4.40 9.26
N SER A 92 14.13 -4.01 8.39
CA SER A 92 14.26 -2.62 7.94
C SER A 92 13.07 -2.20 7.08
N ALA A 93 12.70 -3.02 6.09
CA ALA A 93 11.55 -2.77 5.22
C ALA A 93 10.23 -2.75 6.04
N ALA A 94 10.09 -3.65 7.02
CA ALA A 94 8.92 -3.68 7.89
C ALA A 94 8.78 -2.40 8.75
N VAL A 95 9.88 -1.86 9.29
CA VAL A 95 9.88 -0.57 10.01
C VAL A 95 9.40 0.55 9.10
N THR A 96 9.97 0.64 7.90
CA THR A 96 9.64 1.66 6.92
C THR A 96 8.17 1.62 6.49
N ARG A 97 7.64 0.42 6.21
CA ARG A 97 6.23 0.24 5.87
C ARG A 97 5.31 0.65 7.02
N ASN A 98 5.65 0.31 8.26
CA ASN A 98 4.87 0.71 9.43
C ASN A 98 4.83 2.25 9.57
N GLU A 99 5.95 2.94 9.33
CA GLU A 99 5.99 4.40 9.36
C GLU A 99 5.14 5.06 8.27
N LEU A 100 5.11 4.49 7.06
CA LEU A 100 4.21 4.93 5.99
C LEU A 100 2.74 4.85 6.40
N PHE A 101 2.31 3.68 6.90
CA PHE A 101 0.93 3.50 7.35
C PHE A 101 0.60 4.42 8.52
N ARG A 102 1.51 4.57 9.48
CA ARG A 102 1.37 5.49 10.60
C ARG A 102 1.16 6.93 10.14
N HIS A 103 1.94 7.37 9.15
CA HIS A 103 1.82 8.71 8.58
C HIS A 103 0.47 8.92 7.88
N ALA A 104 0.03 7.97 7.07
CA ALA A 104 -1.26 8.06 6.39
C ALA A 104 -2.44 8.02 7.38
N LEU A 105 -2.39 7.11 8.37
CA LEU A 105 -3.40 7.03 9.42
C LEU A 105 -3.41 8.27 10.33
N SER A 106 -2.28 8.93 10.56
CA SER A 106 -2.27 10.18 11.33
C SER A 106 -3.02 11.33 10.66
N GLN A 107 -3.35 11.22 9.37
CA GLN A 107 -4.25 12.16 8.71
C GLN A 107 -5.71 11.95 9.15
N ALA A 108 -6.06 10.72 9.57
CA ALA A 108 -7.40 10.33 10.01
C ALA A 108 -7.54 10.42 11.54
N VAL A 109 -6.51 10.03 12.27
CA VAL A 109 -6.58 9.95 13.72
C VAL A 109 -6.59 11.36 14.32
N THR A 110 -7.69 11.67 15.01
CA THR A 110 -7.87 12.89 15.80
C THR A 110 -6.88 12.94 16.96
N GLN A 111 -6.37 14.12 17.33
CA GLN A 111 -5.54 14.30 18.53
C GLN A 111 -6.33 14.20 19.86
N ASN A 112 -7.56 13.67 19.80
CA ASN A 112 -8.40 13.48 20.96
C ASN A 112 -7.82 12.36 21.85
N PRO A 113 -7.52 12.61 23.14
CA PRO A 113 -6.98 11.59 24.04
C PRO A 113 -7.96 10.43 24.31
N ASN A 114 -9.25 10.60 24.00
CA ASN A 114 -10.28 9.57 24.10
C ASN A 114 -10.58 8.93 22.73
N ALA A 115 -9.77 9.18 21.70
CA ALA A 115 -9.97 8.57 20.39
C ALA A 115 -9.93 7.05 20.47
N SER A 116 -10.85 6.40 19.79
CA SER A 116 -10.87 4.95 19.60
C SER A 116 -11.20 4.63 18.15
N ALA A 117 -10.77 3.45 17.72
CA ALA A 117 -10.96 3.00 16.35
C ALA A 117 -11.72 1.68 16.29
N ALA A 118 -12.51 1.53 15.25
CA ALA A 118 -13.08 0.25 14.84
C ALA A 118 -12.54 -0.12 13.46
N VAL A 119 -12.12 -1.36 13.29
CA VAL A 119 -11.73 -1.93 12.00
C VAL A 119 -12.76 -2.98 11.62
N VAL A 120 -13.45 -2.77 10.51
CA VAL A 120 -14.42 -3.71 9.95
C VAL A 120 -13.78 -4.43 8.79
N ALA A 121 -13.67 -5.75 8.89
CA ALA A 121 -12.99 -6.60 7.92
C ALA A 121 -13.83 -7.82 7.54
N THR A 122 -13.49 -8.44 6.42
CA THR A 122 -14.00 -9.75 6.03
C THR A 122 -13.08 -10.85 6.54
N HIS A 123 -13.49 -12.12 6.40
CA HIS A 123 -12.57 -13.23 6.61
C HIS A 123 -11.33 -13.14 5.71
N GLN A 124 -11.46 -12.61 4.50
CA GLN A 124 -10.36 -12.46 3.56
C GLN A 124 -9.39 -11.35 3.98
N THR A 125 -9.92 -10.20 4.43
CA THR A 125 -9.12 -9.02 4.80
C THR A 125 -8.70 -9.00 6.28
N ARG A 126 -9.00 -10.05 7.07
CA ARG A 126 -8.78 -10.10 8.53
C ARG A 126 -7.34 -9.85 8.97
N TYR A 127 -6.35 -10.36 8.22
CA TYR A 127 -4.93 -10.19 8.59
C TYR A 127 -4.48 -8.75 8.36
N PHE A 128 -4.89 -8.16 7.24
CA PHE A 128 -4.67 -6.74 6.98
C PHE A 128 -5.40 -5.87 8.01
N GLY A 129 -6.64 -6.22 8.37
CA GLY A 129 -7.39 -5.55 9.44
C GLY A 129 -6.70 -5.65 10.82
N ALA A 130 -6.13 -6.80 11.16
CA ALA A 130 -5.36 -6.98 12.39
C ALA A 130 -4.09 -6.14 12.41
N GLU A 131 -3.41 -6.02 11.26
CA GLU A 131 -2.26 -5.14 11.11
C GLU A 131 -2.63 -3.66 11.30
N MET A 132 -3.69 -3.19 10.64
CA MET A 132 -4.20 -1.82 10.81
C MET A 132 -4.57 -1.54 12.27
N ALA A 133 -5.23 -2.48 12.95
CA ALA A 133 -5.54 -2.37 14.38
C ALA A 133 -4.28 -2.31 15.24
N SER A 134 -3.27 -3.15 14.96
CA SER A 134 -1.99 -3.11 15.69
C SER A 134 -1.26 -1.79 15.49
N LEU A 135 -1.33 -1.19 14.30
CA LEU A 135 -0.71 0.11 14.02
C LEU A 135 -1.40 1.24 14.78
N LEU A 136 -2.73 1.25 14.81
CA LEU A 136 -3.52 2.19 15.61
C LEU A 136 -3.16 2.09 17.10
N VAL A 137 -3.06 0.86 17.64
CA VAL A 137 -2.66 0.65 19.05
C VAL A 137 -1.25 1.17 19.32
N ARG A 138 -0.31 0.97 18.39
CA ARG A 138 1.06 1.54 18.49
C ARG A 138 1.06 3.07 18.42
N MET A 139 0.07 3.68 17.77
CA MET A 139 -0.16 5.13 17.75
C MET A 139 -0.83 5.64 19.04
N GLY A 140 -1.16 4.76 19.99
CA GLY A 140 -1.87 5.11 21.22
C GLY A 140 -3.40 5.18 21.06
N VAL A 141 -3.96 4.68 19.95
CA VAL A 141 -5.40 4.64 19.70
C VAL A 141 -5.91 3.21 19.94
N PRO A 142 -6.71 2.95 20.99
CA PRO A 142 -7.37 1.67 21.16
C PRO A 142 -8.17 1.29 19.92
N ALA A 143 -7.96 0.09 19.39
CA ALA A 143 -8.60 -0.38 18.17
C ALA A 143 -9.32 -1.71 18.38
N HIS A 144 -10.56 -1.80 17.90
CA HIS A 144 -11.35 -3.03 17.90
C HIS A 144 -11.47 -3.58 16.48
N LEU A 145 -11.06 -4.84 16.27
CA LEU A 145 -11.24 -5.53 14.98
C LEU A 145 -12.52 -6.37 14.99
N PHE A 146 -13.38 -6.15 13.99
CA PHE A 146 -14.59 -6.90 13.76
C PHE A 146 -14.51 -7.63 12.42
N VAL A 147 -14.63 -8.96 12.48
CA VAL A 147 -14.73 -9.83 11.30
C VAL A 147 -16.15 -10.39 11.28
N ASP A 148 -17.12 -9.57 10.85
CA ASP A 148 -18.55 -9.93 10.85
C ASP A 148 -19.25 -9.34 9.62
N HIS A 149 -20.05 -10.17 8.95
CA HIS A 149 -20.86 -9.78 7.79
C HIS A 149 -22.31 -9.42 8.16
N ASN A 150 -22.70 -9.57 9.43
CA ASN A 150 -24.03 -9.24 9.90
C ASN A 150 -24.15 -7.73 10.16
N THR A 151 -24.72 -7.00 9.20
CA THR A 151 -24.93 -5.55 9.26
C THR A 151 -25.67 -5.05 10.50
N VAL A 152 -26.66 -5.80 11.01
CA VAL A 152 -27.42 -5.39 12.20
C VAL A 152 -26.54 -5.47 13.45
N ARG A 153 -25.84 -6.60 13.60
CA ARG A 153 -24.92 -6.81 14.73
C ARG A 153 -23.76 -5.81 14.69
N LEU A 154 -23.21 -5.55 13.51
CA LEU A 154 -22.17 -4.55 13.32
C LEU A 154 -22.64 -3.17 13.77
N ALA A 155 -23.85 -2.74 13.39
CA ALA A 155 -24.40 -1.46 13.81
C ALA A 155 -24.55 -1.36 15.34
N THR A 156 -25.07 -2.41 15.99
CA THR A 156 -25.18 -2.46 17.47
C THR A 156 -23.81 -2.34 18.14
N ILE A 157 -22.80 -3.03 17.61
CA ILE A 157 -21.44 -2.99 18.16
C ILE A 157 -20.82 -1.60 17.97
N LEU A 158 -20.93 -1.01 16.78
CA LEU A 158 -20.39 0.33 16.52
C LEU A 158 -21.05 1.39 17.42
N GLN A 159 -22.36 1.27 17.68
CA GLN A 159 -23.06 2.13 18.65
C GLN A 159 -22.58 1.93 20.08
N ALA A 160 -22.19 0.72 20.48
CA ALA A 160 -21.71 0.44 21.83
C ALA A 160 -20.24 0.86 22.05
N VAL A 161 -19.41 0.77 20.99
CA VAL A 161 -17.99 1.13 21.03
C VAL A 161 -17.79 2.63 20.86
N GLU A 162 -18.70 3.30 20.15
CA GLU A 162 -18.64 4.73 19.83
C GLU A 162 -17.26 5.16 19.27
N PRO A 163 -16.74 4.52 18.21
CA PRO A 163 -15.42 4.84 17.69
C PRO A 163 -15.41 6.24 17.07
N SER A 164 -14.27 6.93 17.17
CA SER A 164 -14.02 8.19 16.46
C SER A 164 -13.47 7.97 15.05
N THR A 165 -12.75 6.86 14.83
CA THR A 165 -12.23 6.45 13.51
C THR A 165 -12.82 5.10 13.11
N LEU A 166 -13.33 4.98 11.90
CA LEU A 166 -13.82 3.71 11.34
C LEU A 166 -12.99 3.29 10.13
N ILE A 167 -12.22 2.21 10.24
CA ILE A 167 -11.53 1.58 9.11
C ILE A 167 -12.48 0.57 8.46
N VAL A 168 -12.68 0.70 7.15
CA VAL A 168 -13.70 0.01 6.36
C VAL A 168 -13.00 -0.83 5.28
N LEU A 169 -12.79 -2.11 5.58
CA LEU A 169 -12.20 -3.10 4.66
C LEU A 169 -13.26 -4.02 4.06
N ASP A 170 -14.54 -3.78 4.36
CA ASP A 170 -15.73 -4.41 3.78
C ASP A 170 -16.84 -3.36 3.63
N HIS A 171 -17.94 -3.68 2.96
CA HIS A 171 -19.07 -2.80 2.81
C HIS A 171 -19.77 -2.48 4.14
N VAL A 172 -19.95 -1.20 4.44
CA VAL A 172 -20.70 -0.71 5.61
C VAL A 172 -21.78 0.26 5.15
N LYS A 173 -23.02 0.02 5.54
CA LYS A 173 -24.11 0.97 5.26
C LYS A 173 -23.88 2.28 6.00
N GLU A 174 -23.82 3.39 5.26
CA GLU A 174 -23.45 4.70 5.79
C GLU A 174 -24.41 5.18 6.89
N GLU A 175 -25.70 4.86 6.78
CA GLU A 175 -26.73 5.16 7.78
C GLU A 175 -26.55 4.42 9.12
N LEU A 176 -25.74 3.36 9.15
CA LEU A 176 -25.43 2.59 10.36
C LEU A 176 -24.16 3.08 11.07
N ILE A 177 -23.42 4.00 10.45
CA ILE A 177 -22.22 4.59 11.04
C ILE A 177 -22.68 5.56 12.14
N PRO A 178 -22.22 5.42 13.40
CA PRO A 178 -22.63 6.28 14.49
C PRO A 178 -22.13 7.72 14.32
N ALA A 179 -22.76 8.67 15.02
CA ALA A 179 -22.36 10.07 14.96
C ALA A 179 -20.97 10.32 15.58
N SER A 180 -20.50 9.42 16.44
CA SER A 180 -19.16 9.46 17.05
C SER A 180 -18.04 9.37 16.01
N VAL A 181 -18.27 8.71 14.86
CA VAL A 181 -17.26 8.54 13.81
C VAL A 181 -17.05 9.86 13.09
N GLU A 182 -15.87 10.43 13.33
CA GLU A 182 -15.40 11.69 12.75
C GLU A 182 -14.81 11.46 11.35
N VAL A 183 -14.18 10.31 11.11
CA VAL A 183 -13.61 9.96 9.81
C VAL A 183 -13.68 8.46 9.52
N CYS A 184 -13.93 8.14 8.25
CA CYS A 184 -13.82 6.79 7.71
C CYS A 184 -12.49 6.62 6.99
N VAL A 185 -11.82 5.49 7.17
CA VAL A 185 -10.63 5.11 6.40
C VAL A 185 -11.01 3.94 5.51
N THR A 186 -10.83 4.08 4.20
CA THR A 186 -11.07 3.03 3.20
C THR A 186 -9.76 2.65 2.53
N VAL A 187 -9.80 1.61 1.71
CA VAL A 187 -8.66 1.17 0.91
C VAL A 187 -9.09 1.10 -0.54
N ARG A 188 -8.38 1.80 -1.42
CA ARG A 188 -8.60 1.82 -2.87
C ARG A 188 -10.06 1.99 -3.27
N GLN A 189 -10.74 2.92 -2.62
CA GLN A 189 -12.16 3.22 -2.82
C GLN A 189 -13.05 1.97 -2.68
N SER A 190 -12.72 1.06 -1.76
CA SER A 190 -13.57 -0.09 -1.39
C SER A 190 -15.02 0.32 -1.14
N GLN A 191 -15.20 1.55 -0.68
CA GLN A 191 -16.46 2.26 -0.62
C GLN A 191 -16.21 3.77 -0.70
N ILE A 192 -17.19 4.54 -1.20
CA ILE A 192 -17.19 6.01 -1.12
C ILE A 192 -18.38 6.43 -0.26
N PHE A 193 -18.11 7.22 0.77
CA PHE A 193 -19.14 7.78 1.66
C PHE A 193 -19.55 9.18 1.20
N ALA A 194 -20.85 9.43 1.11
CA ALA A 194 -21.38 10.68 0.60
C ALA A 194 -21.42 11.78 1.68
N ARG A 195 -21.64 11.41 2.94
CA ARG A 195 -21.87 12.37 4.05
C ARG A 195 -20.88 12.24 5.20
N ARG A 196 -19.83 11.42 5.04
CA ARG A 196 -18.80 11.21 6.06
C ARG A 196 -17.43 11.66 5.54
N PRO A 197 -16.62 12.35 6.37
CA PRO A 197 -15.22 12.57 6.04
C PRO A 197 -14.53 11.22 5.81
N GLN A 198 -13.69 11.17 4.77
CA GLN A 198 -13.06 9.93 4.33
C GLN A 198 -11.60 10.16 3.96
N ILE A 199 -10.75 9.23 4.38
CA ILE A 199 -9.40 9.05 3.84
C ILE A 199 -9.36 7.71 3.14
N ASP A 200 -8.94 7.72 1.89
CA ASP A 200 -8.72 6.50 1.13
C ASP A 200 -7.23 6.17 1.05
N LEU A 201 -6.86 4.96 1.44
CA LEU A 201 -5.51 4.45 1.35
C LEU A 201 -5.29 3.78 -0.01
N TYR A 202 -4.32 4.26 -0.78
CA TYR A 202 -3.95 3.64 -2.03
C TYR A 202 -2.90 2.57 -1.79
N THR A 203 -3.34 1.32 -1.74
CA THR A 203 -2.44 0.16 -1.60
C THR A 203 -2.34 -0.58 -2.93
N VAL A 204 -1.29 -1.39 -3.08
CA VAL A 204 -1.23 -2.49 -4.06
C VAL A 204 -0.61 -3.66 -3.31
N ASP A 205 -1.22 -4.84 -3.35
CA ASP A 205 -0.83 -5.97 -2.50
C ASP A 205 0.65 -6.33 -2.60
N GLU A 206 1.22 -6.23 -3.80
CA GLU A 206 2.63 -6.52 -4.06
C GLU A 206 3.57 -5.36 -3.75
N LEU A 207 3.07 -4.15 -3.51
CA LEU A 207 3.92 -2.95 -3.33
C LEU A 207 3.72 -2.27 -1.97
N GLY A 208 2.62 -2.54 -1.29
CA GLY A 208 2.25 -1.89 -0.02
C GLY A 208 1.47 -0.59 -0.22
N LEU A 209 1.62 0.33 0.74
CA LEU A 209 0.91 1.62 0.77
C LEU A 209 1.63 2.66 -0.09
N LEU A 210 1.06 2.96 -1.25
CA LEU A 210 1.64 3.86 -2.24
C LEU A 210 1.26 5.33 -2.02
N GLY A 211 0.16 5.58 -1.31
CA GLY A 211 -0.30 6.93 -1.02
C GLY A 211 -1.64 6.97 -0.31
N TYR A 212 -2.22 8.16 -0.19
CA TYR A 212 -3.54 8.35 0.39
C TYR A 212 -4.28 9.51 -0.29
N SER A 213 -5.60 9.55 -0.15
CA SER A 213 -6.46 10.62 -0.67
C SER A 213 -7.45 11.07 0.40
N THR A 214 -7.73 12.37 0.48
CA THR A 214 -8.77 12.94 1.36
C THR A 214 -10.05 13.29 0.60
N ASP A 215 -10.05 13.18 -0.73
CA ASP A 215 -11.16 13.49 -1.62
C ASP A 215 -11.57 12.29 -2.51
N CYS A 216 -10.91 11.15 -2.32
CA CYS A 216 -11.02 9.94 -3.14
C CYS A 216 -10.80 10.19 -4.64
N GLN A 217 -10.10 11.26 -5.04
CA GLN A 217 -9.84 11.59 -6.44
C GLN A 217 -8.36 11.91 -6.68
N THR A 218 -7.80 12.77 -5.83
CA THR A 218 -6.39 13.17 -5.84
C THR A 218 -5.65 12.43 -4.74
N TYR A 219 -4.67 11.63 -5.13
CA TYR A 219 -3.81 10.89 -4.22
C TYR A 219 -2.49 11.62 -4.00
N HIS A 220 -2.10 11.73 -2.74
CA HIS A 220 -0.77 12.10 -2.29
C HIS A 220 0.10 10.86 -2.32
N LEU A 221 1.14 10.88 -3.16
CA LEU A 221 2.03 9.75 -3.39
C LEU A 221 3.21 9.74 -2.41
N ASN A 222 3.60 8.54 -1.96
CA ASN A 222 4.70 8.33 -1.01
C ASN A 222 6.08 8.36 -1.72
N LEU A 223 6.52 9.55 -2.17
CA LEU A 223 7.77 9.71 -2.92
C LEU A 223 9.05 9.38 -2.14
N VAL A 224 8.97 9.29 -0.81
CA VAL A 224 10.11 8.91 0.02
C VAL A 224 10.48 7.45 -0.25
N GLU A 225 9.46 6.61 -0.44
CA GLU A 225 9.56 5.14 -0.43
C GLU A 225 9.41 4.53 -1.81
N PHE A 226 8.84 5.29 -2.75
CA PHE A 226 8.55 4.82 -4.09
C PHE A 226 8.96 5.85 -5.13
N HIS A 227 9.50 5.35 -6.22
CA HIS A 227 9.58 6.08 -7.47
C HIS A 227 8.35 5.75 -8.33
N PHE A 228 7.72 6.79 -8.87
CA PHE A 228 6.51 6.67 -9.69
C PHE A 228 6.78 7.18 -11.10
N GLU A 229 6.31 6.42 -12.09
CA GLU A 229 6.33 6.80 -13.49
C GLU A 229 4.95 6.54 -14.12
N ARG A 230 4.77 7.05 -15.34
CA ARG A 230 3.58 6.77 -16.16
C ARG A 230 4.04 6.01 -17.39
N SER A 231 3.43 4.87 -17.65
CA SER A 231 3.71 4.11 -18.87
C SER A 231 3.12 4.79 -20.10
N GLU A 232 3.54 4.34 -21.29
CA GLU A 232 3.01 4.83 -22.56
C GLU A 232 1.49 4.60 -22.71
N THR A 233 0.98 3.52 -22.09
CA THR A 233 -0.46 3.22 -22.06
C THR A 233 -1.22 4.01 -21.00
N GLY A 234 -0.52 4.85 -20.23
CA GLY A 234 -1.09 5.69 -19.19
C GLY A 234 -1.22 5.02 -17.81
N ARG A 235 -0.68 3.80 -17.64
CA ARG A 235 -0.69 3.08 -16.36
C ARG A 235 0.37 3.58 -15.40
N LEU A 236 0.14 3.33 -14.12
CA LEU A 236 1.11 3.65 -13.07
C LEU A 236 2.24 2.62 -13.08
N ILE A 237 3.47 3.09 -13.12
CA ILE A 237 4.67 2.28 -12.88
C ILE A 237 5.23 2.65 -11.51
N VAL A 238 5.59 1.65 -10.72
CA VAL A 238 6.08 1.85 -9.35
C VAL A 238 7.36 1.05 -9.11
N THR A 239 8.33 1.69 -8.46
CA THR A 239 9.56 1.05 -7.96
C THR A 239 9.72 1.36 -6.46
N PRO A 240 9.53 0.38 -5.56
CA PRO A 240 9.87 0.51 -4.14
C PRO A 240 11.38 0.71 -3.96
N LEU A 241 11.78 1.64 -3.10
CA LEU A 241 13.16 2.09 -2.98
C LEU A 241 13.96 1.41 -1.85
N TYR A 242 13.31 0.66 -0.97
CA TYR A 242 13.94 0.13 0.25
C TYR A 242 13.79 -1.38 0.48
N ASN A 243 12.82 -2.05 -0.14
CA ASN A 243 12.71 -3.51 -0.02
C ASN A 243 13.73 -4.18 -0.95
N LEU A 244 14.99 -4.25 -0.47
CA LEU A 244 16.11 -4.87 -1.19
C LEU A 244 16.12 -6.41 -1.02
N LEU A 245 15.35 -6.93 -0.07
CA LEU A 245 15.13 -8.35 0.12
C LEU A 245 14.30 -8.95 -1.02
N GLN A 246 13.20 -8.27 -1.37
CA GLN A 246 12.32 -8.64 -2.48
C GLN A 246 12.17 -7.46 -3.45
N PRO A 247 13.26 -7.10 -4.17
CA PRO A 247 13.32 -5.92 -5.02
C PRO A 247 12.30 -6.01 -6.16
N LYS A 248 11.70 -4.88 -6.50
CA LYS A 248 10.68 -4.77 -7.55
C LYS A 248 11.05 -3.61 -8.46
N LEU A 249 11.35 -3.91 -9.72
CA LEU A 249 11.75 -2.94 -10.72
C LEU A 249 10.57 -2.58 -11.61
N ARG A 250 10.23 -1.29 -11.65
CA ARG A 250 9.29 -0.70 -12.61
C ARG A 250 8.03 -1.57 -12.81
N ILE A 251 7.35 -1.89 -11.72
CA ILE A 251 6.12 -2.69 -11.78
C ILE A 251 5.00 -1.83 -12.38
N GLU A 252 4.53 -2.18 -13.58
CA GLU A 252 3.36 -1.56 -14.21
C GLU A 252 2.09 -2.15 -13.59
N THR A 253 1.35 -1.33 -12.85
CA THR A 253 0.06 -1.71 -12.26
C THR A 253 -1.05 -1.66 -13.30
N LEU A 254 -2.24 -2.15 -12.94
CA LEU A 254 -3.43 -2.02 -13.78
C LEU A 254 -4.11 -0.65 -13.66
N ASP A 255 -3.68 0.18 -12.70
CA ASP A 255 -4.28 1.48 -12.42
C ASP A 255 -3.77 2.52 -13.42
N GLU A 256 -4.66 3.39 -13.92
CA GLU A 256 -4.26 4.52 -14.75
C GLU A 256 -3.86 5.71 -13.88
N VAL A 257 -2.87 6.48 -14.34
CA VAL A 257 -2.35 7.64 -13.63
C VAL A 257 -2.32 8.89 -14.50
N ARG A 258 -2.71 10.00 -13.89
CA ARG A 258 -2.41 11.35 -14.38
C ARG A 258 -1.75 12.17 -13.27
N PHE A 259 -0.45 12.42 -13.39
CA PHE A 259 0.26 13.29 -12.46
C PHE A 259 -0.26 14.72 -12.56
N LYS A 260 -0.68 15.28 -11.42
CA LYS A 260 -1.10 16.67 -11.29
C LYS A 260 0.11 17.56 -11.01
N ASN A 261 1.03 17.06 -10.20
CA ASN A 261 2.32 17.64 -9.87
C ASN A 261 3.25 16.52 -9.38
N GLN A 262 4.41 16.88 -8.80
CA GLN A 262 5.40 15.91 -8.34
C GLN A 262 4.88 14.98 -7.24
N THR A 263 4.01 15.45 -6.34
CA THR A 263 3.57 14.71 -5.14
C THR A 263 2.13 14.19 -5.24
N GLN A 264 1.39 14.62 -6.26
CA GLN A 264 -0.03 14.31 -6.40
C GLN A 264 -0.38 13.75 -7.77
N ALA A 265 -1.25 12.74 -7.77
CA ALA A 265 -1.79 12.13 -8.98
C ALA A 265 -3.29 11.91 -8.87
N ILE A 266 -3.96 11.89 -10.01
CA ILE A 266 -5.32 11.39 -10.15
C ILE A 266 -5.21 9.96 -10.66
N LEU A 267 -5.87 9.04 -9.96
CA LEU A 267 -5.83 7.61 -10.25
C LEU A 267 -7.20 7.12 -10.71
N THR A 268 -7.21 6.36 -11.80
CA THR A 268 -8.35 5.52 -12.17
C THR A 268 -8.03 4.10 -11.70
N LEU A 269 -8.68 3.68 -10.61
CA LEU A 269 -8.38 2.41 -9.96
C LEU A 269 -8.98 1.24 -10.75
N PHE A 270 -8.15 0.27 -11.10
CA PHE A 270 -8.64 -0.99 -11.63
C PHE A 270 -9.34 -1.78 -10.51
N PRO A 271 -10.57 -2.29 -10.76
CA PRO A 271 -11.30 -3.05 -9.76
C PRO A 271 -10.52 -4.29 -9.32
N HIS A 272 -10.52 -4.59 -8.03
CA HIS A 272 -10.04 -5.87 -7.55
C HIS A 272 -11.00 -6.98 -7.97
N GLY A 273 -10.51 -7.94 -8.77
CA GLY A 273 -11.17 -9.24 -8.98
C GLY A 273 -12.39 -9.25 -9.91
N ARG A 274 -12.15 -9.11 -11.21
CA ARG A 274 -12.84 -9.96 -12.20
C ARG A 274 -11.81 -10.72 -13.03
#